data_AF-A0A1G3R5X8-F1
#
_entry.id   AF-A0A1G3R5X8-F1
#
_cell.length_a   1.000
_cell.length_b   1.000
_cell.length_c   1.000
_cell.angle_alpha   90.00
_cell.angle_beta   90.00
_cell.angle_gamma   90.00
#
_symmetry.space_group_name_H-M   'P 1'
#
loop_
_entity.id
_entity.type
_entity.pdbx_description
1 polymer ?
#
loop_
_entity_poly.entity_id
_entity_poly.type
_entity_poly.pdbx_seq_one_letter_code
_entity_poly.pdbx_strand_id
1 'polypeptide(L)' 'MAFGTSDPVVPPEVARRYGELYGPRARLVPIEGAGHVFESAVWREELFRRSLEFLLAIQ' A
#
# COMPACT_ATOMS: atom_id res chain seq x y z
N MET A 1 -2.35 2.93 -3.74
CA MET A 1 -2.77 2.49 -2.39
C MET A 1 -1.75 1.51 -1.87
N ALA A 2 -1.00 1.93 -0.85
CA ALA A 2 -0.13 1.03 -0.10
C ALA A 2 -0.94 0.30 0.98
N PHE A 3 -0.64 -0.97 1.24
CA PHE A 3 -1.28 -1.79 2.26
C PHE A 3 -0.34 -2.91 2.72
N GLY A 4 -0.50 -3.35 3.97
CA GLY A 4 0.23 -4.50 4.50
C GLY A 4 -0.43 -5.82 4.11
N THR A 5 0.35 -6.85 3.76
CA THR A 5 -0.20 -8.17 3.37
C THR A 5 -0.64 -9.02 4.58
N SER A 6 -0.19 -8.66 5.78
CA SER A 6 -0.52 -9.32 7.05
C SER A 6 -1.36 -8.42 7.97
N ASP A 7 -2.08 -7.44 7.40
CA ASP A 7 -2.93 -6.52 8.16
C ASP A 7 -4.10 -7.29 8.84
N PRO A 8 -4.15 -7.33 10.19
CA PRO A 8 -5.20 -8.07 10.92
C PRO A 8 -6.52 -7.31 11.01
N VAL A 9 -6.54 -6.03 10.64
CA VAL A 9 -7.71 -5.13 10.73
C VAL A 9 -8.38 -5.00 9.37
N VAL A 10 -7.60 -4.82 8.31
CA VAL A 10 -8.08 -4.61 6.95
C VAL A 10 -7.47 -5.66 6.01
N PRO A 11 -8.24 -6.68 5.60
CA PRO A 11 -7.73 -7.73 4.72
C PRO A 11 -7.26 -7.21 3.34
N PRO A 12 -6.23 -7.81 2.72
CA PRO A 12 -5.72 -7.42 1.40
C PRO A 12 -6.79 -7.39 0.28
N GLU A 13 -7.86 -8.16 0.40
CA GLU A 13 -8.98 -8.19 -0.54
C GLU A 13 -9.67 -6.83 -0.65
N VAL A 14 -9.64 -6.01 0.41
CA VAL A 14 -10.17 -4.64 0.38
C VAL A 14 -9.38 -3.78 -0.61
N ALA A 15 -8.04 -3.89 -0.61
CA ALA A 15 -7.21 -3.21 -1.58
C ALA A 15 -7.50 -3.68 -3.02
N ARG A 16 -7.73 -4.99 -3.21
CA ARG A 16 -8.15 -5.53 -4.52
C ARG A 16 -9.45 -4.91 -5.02
N ARG A 17 -10.48 -4.80 -4.15
CA ARG A 17 -11.76 -4.16 -4.49
C ARG A 17 -11.58 -2.70 -4.92
N TYR A 18 -10.70 -1.96 -4.27
CA TYR A 18 -10.38 -0.59 -4.70
C TYR A 18 -9.62 -0.57 -6.03
N GLY A 19 -8.73 -1.54 -6.28
CA GLY A 19 -8.08 -1.71 -7.57
C GLY A 19 -9.09 -1.96 -8.70
N GLU A 20 -10.09 -2.82 -8.48
CA GLU A 20 -11.18 -3.08 -9.42
C GLU A 20 -12.04 -1.83 -9.65
N LEU A 21 -12.40 -1.11 -8.58
CA LEU A 21 -13.25 0.08 -8.64
C LEU A 21 -12.61 1.24 -9.42
N TYR A 22 -11.33 1.52 -9.14
CA TYR A 22 -10.62 2.65 -9.74
C TYR A 22 -9.91 2.29 -11.04
N GLY A 23 -9.69 1.00 -11.30
CA GLY A 23 -9.07 0.47 -12.51
C GLY A 23 -7.69 1.11 -12.77
N PRO A 24 -7.42 1.61 -13.99
CA PRO A 24 -6.13 2.21 -14.33
C PRO A 24 -5.74 3.43 -13.50
N ARG A 25 -6.68 4.05 -12.78
CA ARG A 25 -6.43 5.21 -11.92
C ARG A 25 -5.88 4.82 -10.55
N ALA A 26 -5.82 3.53 -10.22
CA ALA A 26 -5.22 3.05 -8.99
C ALA A 26 -4.03 2.13 -9.28
N ARG A 27 -2.98 2.32 -8.48
CA ARG A 27 -1.87 1.39 -8.35
C ARG A 27 -1.92 0.75 -6.97
N LEU A 28 -1.98 -0.57 -6.91
CA LEU A 28 -1.87 -1.33 -5.65
C LEU A 28 -0.39 -1.55 -5.33
N VAL A 29 0.00 -1.31 -4.08
CA VAL A 29 1.37 -1.41 -3.60
C VAL A 29 1.39 -2.26 -2.32
N PRO A 30 1.48 -3.59 -2.44
CA PRO A 30 1.59 -4.47 -1.26
C PRO A 30 2.95 -4.27 -0.58
N ILE A 31 2.94 -4.22 0.75
CA ILE A 31 4.13 -4.27 1.60
C ILE A 31 4.11 -5.60 2.34
N GLU A 32 4.99 -6.51 1.92
CA GLU A 32 4.97 -7.90 2.36
C GLU A 32 5.23 -8.04 3.87
N GLY A 33 4.40 -8.83 4.53
CA GLY A 33 4.45 -9.11 5.96
C GLY A 33 3.98 -7.97 6.87
N ALA A 34 3.75 -6.76 6.34
CA ALA A 34 3.40 -5.61 7.16
C ALA A 34 1.97 -5.72 7.72
N GLY A 35 1.81 -5.25 8.97
CA GLY A 35 0.52 -5.09 9.62
C GLY A 35 -0.15 -3.74 9.31
N HIS A 36 -1.25 -3.47 10.02
CA HIS A 36 -2.11 -2.30 9.78
C HIS A 36 -1.39 -0.95 9.88
N VAL A 37 -0.44 -0.85 10.80
CA VAL A 37 0.22 0.41 11.16
C VAL A 37 1.70 0.45 10.76
N PHE A 38 2.18 -0.54 10.01
CA PHE A 38 3.57 -0.63 9.56
C PHE A 38 4.55 -0.44 10.74
N GLU A 39 4.46 -1.30 11.74
CA GLU A 39 5.12 -1.15 13.04
C GLU A 39 6.65 -1.21 12.98
N SER A 40 7.21 -1.90 11.99
CA SER A 40 8.66 -1.97 11.74
C SER A 40 9.18 -0.75 10.98
N ALA A 41 10.38 -0.29 11.35
CA ALA A 41 11.08 0.78 10.62
C ALA A 41 11.26 0.44 9.12
N VAL A 42 11.54 -0.82 8.80
CA VAL A 42 11.73 -1.28 7.40
C VAL A 42 10.44 -1.11 6.60
N TRP A 43 9.28 -1.39 7.19
CA TRP A 43 8.00 -1.22 6.53
C TRP A 43 7.64 0.25 6.35
N ARG A 44 7.98 1.12 7.32
CA ARG A 44 7.78 2.57 7.20
C ARG A 44 8.67 3.17 6.13
N GLU A 45 9.92 2.74 6.05
CA GLU A 45 10.84 3.16 5.00
C GLU A 45 10.29 2.78 3.62
N GLU A 46 9.84 1.53 3.44
CA GLU A 46 9.20 1.11 2.20
C GLU A 46 7.94 1.93 1.90
N LEU A 47 7.07 2.14 2.88
CA LEU A 47 5.86 2.97 2.73
C LEU A 47 6.20 4.39 2.27
N PHE A 48 7.15 5.05 2.91
CA PHE A 48 7.55 6.43 2.56
C PHE A 48 8.22 6.48 1.19
N ARG A 49 9.10 5.54 0.89
CA ARG A 49 9.76 5.43 -0.42
C ARG A 49 8.73 5.29 -1.54
N ARG A 50 7.76 4.40 -1.40
CA ARG A 50 6.66 4.21 -2.37
C ARG A 50 5.74 5.41 -2.48
N SER A 51 5.49 6.10 -1.37
CA SER A 51 4.69 7.32 -1.35
C SER A 51 5.41 8.45 -2.09
N LEU A 52 6.71 8.59 -1.89
CA LEU A 52 7.53 9.58 -2.59
C LEU A 52 7.61 9.28 -4.09
N GLU A 53 7.82 8.02 -4.48
CA GLU A 53 7.77 7.57 -5.88
C GLU A 53 6.45 7.99 -6.55
N PHE A 54 5.32 7.79 -5.86
CA PHE A 54 4.00 8.17 -6.38
C PHE A 54 3.88 9.68 -6.56
N LEU A 55 4.26 10.48 -5.56
CA LEU A 55 4.14 11.93 -5.62
C LEU A 55 5.02 12.56 -6.71
N LEU A 56 6.23 12.04 -6.90
CA LEU A 56 7.14 12.54 -7.92
C LEU A 56 6.75 12.12 -9.34
N ALA A 57 6.03 11.01 -9.50
CA ALA A 57 5.58 10.52 -10.81
C ALA A 57 4.33 11.26 -11.36
N ILE A 58 3.72 12.15 -10.56
CA ILE A 58 2.52 12.92 -10.94
C ILE A 58 2.90 14.33 -11.42
N GLN A 59 4.18 14.69 -11.41
CA GLN A 59 4.69 15.90 -12.06
C GLN A 59 4.78 15.73 -13.57
#